data_AF-M2RI64-F1
#
_entry.id   AF-M2RI64-F1
#
_cell.length_a   1.000
_cell.length_b   1.000
_cell.length_c   1.000
_cell.angle_alpha   90.00
_cell.angle_beta   90.00
_cell.angle_gamma   90.00
#
_symmetry.space_group_name_H-M   'P 1'
#
loop_
_entity.id
_entity.type
_entity.pdbx_description
1 polymer ?
#
loop_
_entity_poly.entity_id
_entity_poly.type
_entity_poly.pdbx_seq_one_letter_code
_entity_poly.pdbx_strand_id
1 'polypeptide(L)'
;MTEEQVQPQVNSEEPQINPDEPPNFNIESEADVEPLVLQLKAFLEKHDLDVSVKFKPKKMRGSTSLVDGDGLKTGEVNIPADFKITGKDNNGKDLGHGGDDVKVKVIDPQGNEVPCEVKDNGDGTYDVGYTPVVPGMHKIEVLVNDEPV
;
A
#
# COMPACT_ATOMS: atom_id res chain seq x y z
N MET A 1 -37.18 -39.35 17.98
CA MET A 1 -36.41 -38.18 18.44
C MET A 1 -35.04 -38.66 18.83
N THR A 2 -34.05 -38.53 17.94
CA THR A 2 -32.62 -38.45 18.27
C THR A 2 -31.96 -37.79 17.06
N GLU A 3 -31.69 -36.48 17.19
CA GLU A 3 -30.81 -35.74 16.27
C GLU A 3 -29.37 -36.18 16.52
N GLU A 4 -28.74 -36.74 15.49
CA GLU A 4 -27.31 -37.01 15.49
C GLU A 4 -26.59 -35.72 15.05
N GLN A 5 -25.90 -35.10 15.99
CA GLN A 5 -25.09 -33.91 15.76
C GLN A 5 -23.85 -34.30 14.97
N VAL A 6 -23.85 -34.04 13.66
CA VAL A 6 -22.66 -34.13 12.82
C VAL A 6 -21.84 -32.85 13.03
N GLN A 7 -20.76 -32.95 13.82
CA GLN A 7 -19.75 -31.90 13.88
C GLN A 7 -18.96 -31.88 12.55
N PRO A 8 -18.69 -30.71 11.95
CA PRO A 8 -17.80 -30.64 10.81
C PRO A 8 -16.38 -30.95 11.28
N GLN A 9 -15.90 -32.14 10.95
CA GLN A 9 -14.52 -32.54 11.15
C GLN A 9 -13.67 -31.78 10.14
N VAL A 10 -13.12 -30.64 10.57
CA VAL A 10 -12.09 -29.91 9.82
C VAL A 10 -10.86 -30.81 9.75
N ASN A 11 -10.69 -31.49 8.61
CA ASN A 11 -9.48 -32.21 8.27
C ASN A 11 -8.32 -31.22 8.31
N SER A 12 -7.54 -31.30 9.40
CA SER A 12 -6.25 -30.63 9.54
C SER A 12 -5.21 -31.53 8.89
N GLU A 13 -5.28 -31.69 7.57
CA GLU A 13 -4.14 -32.25 6.83
C GLU A 13 -3.11 -31.13 6.70
N GLU A 14 -2.13 -31.14 7.61
CA GLU A 14 -0.90 -30.36 7.41
C GLU A 14 -0.29 -30.78 6.07
N PRO A 15 0.06 -29.84 5.17
CA PRO A 15 0.67 -30.18 3.89
C PRO A 15 2.00 -30.92 4.15
N GLN A 16 2.04 -32.21 3.82
CA GLN A 16 3.26 -33.01 3.92
C GLN A 16 4.21 -32.57 2.82
N ILE A 17 5.24 -31.82 3.21
CA ILE A 17 6.26 -31.27 2.30
C ILE A 17 7.25 -32.39 1.99
N ASN A 18 7.19 -32.97 0.78
CA ASN A 18 8.16 -33.96 0.32
C ASN A 18 9.55 -33.31 0.15
N PRO A 19 10.60 -33.77 0.85
CA PRO A 19 11.92 -33.14 0.83
C PRO A 19 12.73 -33.41 -0.45
N ASP A 20 12.36 -34.43 -1.23
CA ASP A 20 13.05 -34.84 -2.46
C ASP A 20 12.38 -34.29 -3.74
N GLU A 21 11.21 -33.68 -3.62
CA GLU A 21 10.52 -33.06 -4.75
C GLU A 21 10.97 -31.61 -4.86
N PRO A 22 11.57 -31.17 -5.99
CA PRO A 22 11.89 -29.77 -6.16
C PRO A 22 10.60 -28.98 -6.04
N PRO A 23 10.55 -27.94 -5.18
CA PRO A 23 9.32 -27.19 -4.94
C PRO A 23 8.79 -26.66 -6.27
N ASN A 24 7.61 -27.16 -6.66
CA ASN A 24 6.91 -26.67 -7.83
C ASN A 24 6.26 -25.34 -7.47
N PHE A 25 6.95 -24.24 -7.76
CA PHE A 25 6.47 -22.90 -7.45
C PHE A 25 5.48 -22.45 -8.52
N ASN A 26 4.21 -22.82 -8.36
CA ASN A 26 3.13 -22.22 -9.13
C ASN A 26 2.82 -20.85 -8.51
N ILE A 27 3.45 -19.80 -9.05
CA ILE A 27 3.24 -18.43 -8.58
C ILE A 27 1.95 -17.92 -9.22
N GLU A 28 0.84 -17.98 -8.49
CA GLU A 28 -0.46 -17.49 -8.94
C GLU A 28 -0.76 -16.09 -8.39
N SER A 29 -0.10 -15.65 -7.31
CA SER A 29 -0.27 -14.29 -6.77
C SER A 29 0.93 -13.74 -5.96
N GLU A 30 1.15 -12.43 -6.04
CA GLU A 30 1.12 -11.53 -4.86
C GLU A 30 1.56 -12.07 -3.49
N ALA A 31 0.56 -12.66 -2.82
CA ALA A 31 0.60 -13.09 -1.43
C ALA A 31 1.41 -14.39 -1.24
N ASP A 32 1.67 -15.13 -2.31
CA ASP A 32 2.50 -16.34 -2.29
C ASP A 32 4.01 -16.01 -2.25
N VAL A 33 4.37 -14.73 -2.47
CA VAL A 33 5.76 -14.27 -2.52
C VAL A 33 6.35 -14.07 -1.12
N GLU A 34 5.56 -13.57 -0.16
CA GLU A 34 6.03 -13.30 1.22
C GLU A 34 6.51 -14.55 1.99
N PRO A 35 5.76 -15.67 2.06
CA PRO A 35 6.24 -16.86 2.76
C PRO A 35 7.48 -17.46 2.09
N LEU A 36 7.59 -17.31 0.76
CA LEU A 36 8.71 -17.79 -0.03
C LEU A 36 9.99 -16.98 0.21
N VAL A 37 9.88 -15.66 0.42
CA VAL A 37 11.01 -14.81 0.81
C VAL A 37 11.52 -15.18 2.21
N LEU A 38 10.62 -15.48 3.14
CA LEU A 38 11.01 -15.92 4.49
C LEU A 38 11.69 -17.30 4.45
N GLN A 39 11.16 -18.22 3.67
CA GLN A 39 11.73 -19.56 3.48
C GLN A 39 13.08 -19.51 2.77
N LEU A 40 13.25 -18.62 1.79
CA LEU A 40 14.52 -18.39 1.10
C LEU A 40 15.57 -17.80 2.05
N LYS A 41 15.20 -16.82 2.89
CA LYS A 41 16.11 -16.26 3.91
C LYS A 41 16.59 -17.34 4.89
N ALA A 42 15.69 -18.16 5.40
CA ALA A 42 16.03 -19.25 6.32
C ALA A 42 16.94 -20.30 5.68
N PHE A 43 16.74 -20.61 4.40
CA PHE A 43 17.60 -21.54 3.65
C PHE A 43 19.01 -20.98 3.47
N LEU A 44 19.13 -19.70 3.10
CA LEU A 44 20.42 -19.04 2.91
C LEU A 44 21.24 -18.97 4.21
N GLU A 45 20.59 -18.66 5.33
CA GLU A 45 21.22 -18.58 6.66
C GLU A 45 21.70 -19.95 7.15
N LYS A 46 20.94 -21.02 6.88
CA LYS A 46 21.31 -22.40 7.26
C LYS A 46 22.52 -22.94 6.50
N HIS A 47 22.76 -22.43 5.29
CA HIS A 47 23.79 -22.93 4.38
C HIS A 47 24.98 -21.97 4.20
N ASP A 48 25.05 -20.89 4.99
CA ASP A 48 26.09 -19.84 4.91
C ASP A 48 26.21 -19.24 3.48
N LEU A 49 25.09 -19.20 2.76
CA LEU A 49 24.99 -18.70 1.40
C LEU A 49 24.66 -17.21 1.44
N ASP A 50 25.67 -16.34 1.30
CA ASP A 50 25.46 -14.90 1.14
C ASP A 50 24.98 -14.59 -0.28
N VAL A 51 23.67 -14.77 -0.52
CA VAL A 51 23.02 -14.33 -1.77
C VAL A 51 22.43 -12.96 -1.53
N SER A 52 23.07 -11.92 -2.07
CA SER A 52 22.49 -10.58 -2.08
C SER A 52 21.32 -10.54 -3.07
N VAL A 53 20.09 -10.80 -2.61
CA VAL A 53 18.91 -10.59 -3.43
C VAL A 53 18.65 -9.08 -3.50
N LYS A 54 19.11 -8.44 -4.58
CA LYS A 54 18.85 -7.02 -4.85
C LYS A 54 17.40 -6.86 -5.33
N PHE A 55 16.45 -6.88 -4.40
CA PHE A 55 15.13 -6.34 -4.68
C PHE A 55 15.27 -4.83 -4.82
N LYS A 56 15.09 -4.31 -6.04
CA LYS A 56 14.77 -2.90 -6.21
C LYS A 56 13.28 -2.78 -5.91
N PRO A 57 12.87 -2.20 -4.76
CA PRO A 57 11.46 -1.94 -4.53
C PRO A 57 10.92 -1.10 -5.69
N LYS A 58 9.76 -1.48 -6.22
CA LYS A 58 9.06 -0.67 -7.23
C LYS A 58 8.73 0.67 -6.59
N LYS A 59 9.13 1.78 -7.21
CA LYS A 59 8.78 3.10 -6.69
C LYS A 59 7.36 3.45 -7.06
N MET A 60 6.72 4.28 -6.25
CA MET A 60 5.47 4.90 -6.65
C MET A 60 5.68 5.82 -7.84
N ARG A 61 4.74 5.75 -8.78
CA ARG A 61 4.71 6.64 -9.94
C ARG A 61 3.51 7.55 -9.81
N GLY A 62 3.76 8.87 -9.81
CA GLY A 62 2.70 9.86 -9.62
C GLY A 62 1.57 9.65 -10.63
N SER A 63 1.90 9.63 -11.92
CA SER A 63 0.94 9.48 -13.02
C SER A 63 0.03 8.24 -13.01
N THR A 64 0.34 7.20 -12.25
CA THR A 64 -0.53 6.01 -12.11
C THR A 64 -1.23 5.94 -10.76
N SER A 65 -0.81 6.77 -9.81
CA SER A 65 -1.37 6.81 -8.47
C SER A 65 -2.76 7.44 -8.49
N LEU A 66 -3.58 7.07 -7.51
CA LEU A 66 -4.96 7.51 -7.41
C LEU A 66 -5.12 8.39 -6.18
N VAL A 67 -5.80 9.52 -6.33
CA VAL A 67 -6.19 10.37 -5.21
C VAL A 67 -7.70 10.32 -5.09
N ASP A 68 -8.22 9.87 -3.95
CA ASP A 68 -9.64 9.89 -3.65
C ASP A 68 -9.88 10.26 -2.20
N GLY A 69 -11.03 10.88 -1.93
CA GLY A 69 -11.38 11.34 -0.59
C GLY A 69 -12.43 12.43 -0.64
N ASP A 70 -13.24 12.51 0.41
CA ASP A 70 -14.30 13.50 0.50
C ASP A 70 -13.72 14.92 0.50
N GLY A 71 -12.51 15.09 1.06
CA GLY A 71 -11.77 16.33 1.03
C GLY A 71 -11.39 16.84 -0.36
N LEU A 72 -11.48 16.04 -1.43
CA LEU A 72 -11.26 16.53 -2.81
C LEU A 72 -12.54 17.04 -3.46
N LYS A 73 -13.71 16.61 -2.97
CA LYS A 73 -15.02 16.86 -3.58
C LYS A 73 -15.75 17.98 -2.86
N THR A 74 -15.69 17.97 -1.53
CA THR A 74 -16.40 18.90 -0.66
C THR A 74 -15.50 19.27 0.51
N GLY A 75 -15.29 20.57 0.72
CA GLY A 75 -14.57 21.08 1.88
C GLY A 75 -15.39 22.14 2.57
N GLU A 76 -15.55 22.00 3.88
CA GLU A 76 -16.14 23.03 4.72
C GLU A 76 -15.05 23.86 5.39
N VAL A 77 -15.24 25.17 5.41
CA VAL A 77 -14.27 26.10 5.98
C VAL A 77 -14.15 25.86 7.49
N ASN A 78 -12.93 25.77 8.00
CA ASN A 78 -12.58 25.38 9.37
C ASN A 78 -12.95 23.93 9.74
N ILE A 79 -13.25 23.06 8.77
CA ILE A 79 -13.44 21.63 9.01
C ILE A 79 -12.26 20.87 8.40
N PRO A 80 -11.57 20.02 9.18
CA PRO A 80 -10.54 19.13 8.64
C PRO A 80 -11.14 18.28 7.53
N ALA A 81 -10.52 18.34 6.37
CA ALA A 81 -10.84 17.56 5.20
C ALA A 81 -9.69 16.60 4.93
N ASP A 82 -9.99 15.32 4.84
CA ASP A 82 -9.02 14.29 4.52
C ASP A 82 -9.22 13.71 3.13
N PHE A 83 -8.11 13.30 2.53
CA PHE A 83 -8.11 12.49 1.33
C PHE A 83 -6.96 11.48 1.37
N LYS A 84 -7.14 10.42 0.61
CA LYS A 84 -6.21 9.30 0.52
C LYS A 84 -5.55 9.28 -0.85
N ILE A 85 -4.23 9.10 -0.83
CA ILE A 85 -3.43 8.82 -2.02
C ILE A 85 -3.11 7.33 -1.99
N THR A 86 -3.54 6.62 -3.03
CA THR A 86 -3.17 5.22 -3.25
C THR A 86 -2.05 5.19 -4.28
N GLY A 87 -0.86 4.83 -3.82
CA GLY A 87 0.28 4.62 -4.66
C GLY A 87 0.13 3.42 -5.55
N LYS A 88 0.35 3.61 -6.85
CA LYS A 88 0.32 2.52 -7.82
C LYS A 88 1.64 2.38 -8.58
N ASP A 89 1.90 1.16 -9.00
CA ASP A 89 3.03 0.83 -9.86
C ASP A 89 2.73 1.15 -11.35
N ASN A 90 3.69 0.85 -12.23
CA ASN A 90 3.55 1.05 -13.68
C ASN A 90 2.38 0.28 -14.32
N ASN A 91 1.91 -0.78 -13.66
CA ASN A 91 0.81 -1.62 -14.13
C ASN A 91 -0.53 -1.18 -13.52
N GLY A 92 -0.54 -0.11 -12.71
CA GLY A 92 -1.72 0.36 -12.00
C GLY A 92 -2.10 -0.50 -10.79
N LYS A 93 -1.18 -1.34 -10.30
CA LYS A 93 -1.35 -2.16 -9.11
C LYS A 93 -0.92 -1.39 -7.87
N ASP A 94 -1.66 -1.57 -6.78
CA ASP A 94 -1.34 -0.95 -5.49
C ASP A 94 0.04 -1.40 -5.00
N LEU A 95 0.83 -0.45 -4.52
CA LEU A 95 2.12 -0.76 -3.90
C LEU A 95 1.89 -1.39 -2.54
N GLY A 96 2.63 -2.44 -2.21
CA GLY A 96 2.58 -3.08 -0.89
C GLY A 96 3.54 -2.46 0.13
N HIS A 97 4.16 -1.33 -0.20
CA HIS A 97 5.16 -0.67 0.64
C HIS A 97 5.07 0.85 0.50
N GLY A 98 5.25 1.56 1.61
CA GLY A 98 5.39 3.01 1.67
C GLY A 98 6.85 3.48 1.60
N GLY A 99 7.09 4.71 2.03
CA GLY A 99 8.41 5.36 2.06
C GLY A 99 8.75 6.20 0.83
N ASP A 100 7.78 6.52 -0.01
CA ASP A 100 7.92 7.48 -1.11
C ASP A 100 7.79 8.92 -0.58
N ASP A 101 8.45 9.86 -1.26
CA ASP A 101 8.38 11.28 -0.92
C ASP A 101 7.09 11.88 -1.46
N VAL A 102 6.07 11.99 -0.61
CA VAL A 102 4.77 12.57 -0.96
C VAL A 102 4.67 13.98 -0.41
N LYS A 103 4.67 14.96 -1.32
CA LYS A 103 4.51 16.38 -1.04
C LYS A 103 3.13 16.81 -1.48
N VAL A 104 2.35 17.34 -0.55
CA VAL A 104 1.06 17.95 -0.84
C VAL A 104 1.15 19.44 -0.64
N LYS A 105 0.59 20.18 -1.57
CA LYS A 105 0.49 21.63 -1.53
C LYS A 105 -0.94 22.04 -1.81
N VAL A 106 -1.55 22.72 -0.86
CA VAL A 106 -2.91 23.25 -1.00
C VAL A 106 -2.82 24.77 -1.11
N ILE A 107 -3.33 25.33 -2.20
CA ILE A 107 -3.37 26.77 -2.45
C ILE A 107 -4.82 27.24 -2.37
N ASP A 108 -5.07 28.23 -1.52
CA ASP A 108 -6.38 28.85 -1.35
C ASP A 108 -6.73 29.76 -2.55
N PRO A 109 -8.00 30.16 -2.72
CA PRO A 109 -8.40 31.07 -3.80
C PRO A 109 -7.77 32.49 -3.69
N GLN A 110 -7.12 32.82 -2.57
CA GLN A 110 -6.40 34.07 -2.36
C GLN A 110 -4.90 33.95 -2.73
N GLY A 111 -4.41 32.73 -3.03
CA GLY A 111 -3.02 32.44 -3.34
C GLY A 111 -2.14 32.07 -2.14
N ASN A 112 -2.71 31.87 -0.95
CA ASN A 112 -1.98 31.42 0.23
C ASN A 112 -1.90 29.89 0.31
N GLU A 113 -0.83 29.39 0.92
CA GLU A 113 -0.67 27.97 1.20
C GLU A 113 -1.48 27.58 2.45
N VAL A 114 -2.32 26.56 2.31
CA VAL A 114 -3.11 25.99 3.41
C VAL A 114 -2.29 24.89 4.09
N PRO A 115 -2.23 24.86 5.43
CA PRO A 115 -1.54 23.81 6.16
C PRO A 115 -2.18 22.45 5.88
N CYS A 116 -1.33 21.47 5.55
CA CYS A 116 -1.72 20.08 5.37
C CYS A 116 -0.70 19.16 6.04
N GLU A 117 -1.18 18.00 6.46
CA GLU A 117 -0.41 16.93 7.09
C GLU A 117 -0.50 15.70 6.21
N VAL A 118 0.65 15.13 5.87
CA VAL A 118 0.76 13.88 5.10
C VAL A 118 1.25 12.79 6.03
N LYS A 119 0.54 11.67 6.05
CA LYS A 119 0.86 10.49 6.84
C LYS A 119 1.01 9.29 5.92
N ASP A 120 2.21 8.72 5.88
CA ASP A 120 2.47 7.46 5.21
C ASP A 120 2.01 6.29 6.09
N ASN A 121 1.20 5.39 5.54
CA ASN A 121 0.74 4.19 6.24
C ASN A 121 1.70 3.00 6.09
N GLY A 122 2.72 3.11 5.24
CA GLY A 122 3.72 2.07 5.02
C GLY A 122 3.25 0.94 4.11
N ASP A 123 2.01 1.00 3.61
CA ASP A 123 1.36 0.01 2.76
C ASP A 123 1.13 0.53 1.32
N GLY A 124 1.87 1.57 0.92
CA GLY A 124 1.68 2.24 -0.37
C GLY A 124 0.54 3.26 -0.38
N THR A 125 -0.17 3.47 0.74
CA THR A 125 -1.18 4.52 0.89
C THR A 125 -0.72 5.66 1.80
N TYR A 126 -1.16 6.87 1.46
CA TYR A 126 -0.83 8.10 2.18
C TYR A 126 -2.11 8.83 2.52
N ASP A 127 -2.33 9.06 3.81
CA ASP A 127 -3.45 9.83 4.30
C ASP A 127 -3.03 11.29 4.42
N VAL A 128 -3.84 12.18 3.85
CA VAL A 128 -3.56 13.62 3.84
C VAL A 128 -4.72 14.34 4.49
N GLY A 129 -4.45 15.08 5.55
CA GLY A 129 -5.42 15.96 6.20
C GLY A 129 -5.07 17.42 5.92
N TYR A 130 -6.05 18.24 5.56
CA TYR A 130 -5.88 19.68 5.42
C TYR A 130 -7.09 20.43 5.98
N THR A 131 -6.92 21.69 6.40
CA THR A 131 -8.03 22.49 6.95
C THR A 131 -8.19 23.77 6.15
N PRO A 132 -9.18 23.85 5.23
CA PRO A 132 -9.40 25.06 4.44
C PRO A 132 -9.90 26.19 5.35
N VAL A 133 -9.25 27.35 5.27
CA VAL A 133 -9.56 28.55 6.08
C VAL A 133 -10.38 29.58 5.32
N VAL A 134 -10.43 29.50 3.99
CA VAL A 134 -11.12 30.45 3.12
C VAL A 134 -12.18 29.69 2.31
N PRO A 135 -13.40 30.21 2.11
CA PRO A 135 -14.35 29.60 1.19
C PRO A 135 -13.95 29.84 -0.28
N GLY A 136 -14.01 28.80 -1.11
CA GLY A 136 -13.84 28.91 -2.56
C GLY A 136 -13.12 27.71 -3.18
N MET A 137 -12.73 27.85 -4.45
CA MET A 137 -11.95 26.81 -5.14
C MET A 137 -10.51 26.82 -4.65
N HIS A 138 -10.10 25.71 -4.04
CA HIS A 138 -8.72 25.48 -3.64
C HIS A 138 -8.05 24.64 -4.71
N LYS A 139 -6.77 24.93 -4.97
CA LYS A 139 -5.94 24.12 -5.85
C LYS A 139 -5.11 23.18 -4.99
N ILE A 140 -5.28 21.88 -5.18
CA ILE A 140 -4.48 20.86 -4.51
C ILE A 140 -3.47 20.32 -5.52
N GLU A 141 -2.19 20.44 -5.20
CA GLU A 141 -1.08 19.89 -5.98
C GLU A 141 -0.45 18.76 -5.16
N VAL A 142 -0.47 17.55 -5.73
CA VAL A 142 0.12 16.37 -5.11
C VAL A 142 1.32 15.94 -5.96
N LEU A 143 2.48 15.84 -5.32
CA LEU A 143 3.74 15.43 -5.92
C LEU A 143 4.23 14.18 -5.19
N VAL A 144 4.49 13.13 -5.94
CA VAL A 144 5.02 11.86 -5.45
C VAL A 144 6.36 11.65 -6.12
N ASN A 145 7.44 11.54 -5.34
CA ASN A 145 8.81 11.40 -5.87
C ASN A 145 9.16 12.51 -6.89
N ASP A 146 8.71 13.74 -6.61
CA ASP A 146 8.79 14.92 -7.50
C ASP A 146 8.02 14.79 -8.84
N GLU A 147 7.18 13.77 -9.00
CA GLU A 147 6.25 13.62 -10.13
C GLU A 147 4.81 13.99 -9.71
N PRO A 148 4.06 14.73 -10.54
CA PRO A 148 2.65 15.00 -10.27
C PRO A 148 1.80 13.73 -10.40
N VAL A 149 0.76 13.65 -9.56
CA VAL A 149 -0.28 12.60 -9.60
C VAL A 149 -1.40 12.96 -10.57
#